data_AF-S9V1Y0-F1
#
_entry.id   AF-S9V1Y0-F1
#
_cell.length_a   1.000
_cell.length_b   1.000
_cell.length_c   1.000
_cell.angle_alpha   90.00
_cell.angle_beta   90.00
_cell.angle_gamma   90.00
#
_symmetry.space_group_name_H-M   'P 1'
#
loop_
_entity.id
_entity.type
_entity.pdbx_description
1 polymer ?
#
loop_
_entity_poly.entity_id
_entity_poly.type
_entity_poly.pdbx_seq_one_letter_code
_entity_poly.pdbx_strand_id
1 'polypeptide(L)'
;MLFYAKVFFGLVAVYTVLYVIFKGYSVLTHFSLQNVARLGFLSGFGTCFLLYSLLITCIRRSGINPNAVYNQSIALAMHNEKVQQFLGSHPRTGDFKAYCSTGGFKLPLVRRIRSGSYELADLLGLKPRRLQMLFVLKHPSNGREGLVSCAVQREGTGLFASTNVYTSLAISLSEPGAQEPPETIILIGKPEDVISRSFLF
;
A
#
# COMPACT_ATOMS: atom_id res chain seq x y z
N MET A 1 1.29 26.50 46.87
CA MET A 1 2.10 25.29 46.64
C MET A 1 2.44 25.03 45.17
N LEU A 2 1.51 25.17 44.22
CA LEU A 2 1.76 24.90 42.79
C LEU A 2 2.86 25.76 42.14
N PHE A 3 3.04 27.01 42.59
CA PHE A 3 4.11 27.89 42.08
C PHE A 3 5.51 27.39 42.45
N TYR A 4 5.73 27.01 43.72
CA TYR A 4 7.00 26.47 44.19
C TYR A 4 7.37 25.14 43.53
N ALA A 5 6.38 24.28 43.25
CA ALA A 5 6.62 23.03 42.52
C ALA A 5 7.11 23.28 41.09
N LYS A 6 6.53 24.24 40.35
CA LYS A 6 6.95 24.59 38.99
C LYS A 6 8.39 25.13 38.96
N VAL A 7 8.74 25.98 39.92
CA VAL A 7 10.10 26.53 40.05
C VAL A 7 11.10 25.41 40.38
N PHE A 8 10.73 24.48 41.27
CA PHE A 8 11.57 23.33 41.60
C PHE A 8 11.82 22.42 40.39
N PHE A 9 10.79 22.06 39.63
CA PHE A 9 10.97 21.26 38.41
C PHE A 9 11.79 22.00 37.35
N GLY A 10 11.63 23.32 37.22
CA GLY A 10 12.46 24.14 36.35
C GLY A 10 13.93 24.09 36.75
N LEU A 11 14.23 24.24 38.04
CA LEU A 11 15.60 24.15 38.56
C LEU A 11 16.20 22.75 38.39
N VAL A 12 15.43 21.69 38.62
CA VAL A 12 15.86 20.31 38.38
C VAL A 12 16.15 20.07 36.90
N ALA A 13 15.29 20.56 36.00
CA ALA A 13 15.50 20.43 34.56
C ALA A 13 16.79 21.17 34.12
N VAL A 14 16.97 22.42 34.54
CA VAL A 14 18.18 23.20 34.24
C VAL A 14 19.42 22.50 34.81
N TYR A 15 19.36 22.01 36.05
CA TYR A 15 20.45 21.25 36.66
C TYR A 15 20.77 19.96 35.87
N THR A 16 19.76 19.19 35.45
CA THR A 16 20.00 17.98 34.65
C THR A 16 20.64 18.29 33.30
N VAL A 17 20.20 19.35 32.61
CA VAL A 17 20.81 19.77 31.33
C VAL A 17 22.27 20.17 31.54
N LEU A 18 22.55 21.01 32.54
CA LEU A 18 23.91 21.43 32.87
C LEU A 18 24.79 20.23 33.26
N TYR A 19 24.27 19.33 34.09
CA TYR A 19 24.98 18.12 34.50
C TYR A 19 25.35 17.23 33.30
N VAL A 20 24.41 17.01 32.37
CA VAL A 20 24.67 16.25 31.14
C VAL A 20 25.73 16.93 30.28
N ILE A 21 25.68 18.26 30.13
CA ILE A 21 26.65 19.02 29.35
C ILE A 21 28.04 18.93 29.98
N PHE A 22 28.18 19.24 31.27
CA PHE A 22 29.48 19.20 31.97
C PHE A 22 30.08 17.79 31.99
N LYS A 23 29.25 16.76 32.22
CA LYS A 23 29.69 15.37 32.18
C LYS A 23 30.08 14.95 30.76
N GLY A 24 29.35 15.41 29.75
CA GLY A 24 29.71 15.28 28.34
C GLY A 24 31.06 15.91 28.04
N TYR A 25 31.30 17.16 28.45
CA TYR A 25 32.57 17.84 28.27
C TYR A 25 33.74 17.12 28.95
N SER A 26 33.58 16.70 30.21
CA SER A 26 34.62 15.95 30.92
C SER A 26 34.98 14.66 30.18
N VAL A 27 33.97 13.91 29.71
CA VAL A 27 34.18 12.72 28.89
C VAL A 27 34.86 13.05 27.56
N LEU A 28 34.49 14.15 26.90
CA LEU A 28 35.13 14.62 25.67
C LEU A 28 36.61 15.00 25.85
N THR A 29 36.98 15.58 26.99
CA THR A 29 38.38 15.98 27.25
C THR A 29 39.36 14.81 27.39
N HIS A 30 38.87 13.61 27.67
CA HIS A 30 39.69 12.40 27.78
C HIS A 30 39.82 11.63 26.45
N PHE A 31 39.08 12.03 25.40
CA PHE A 31 39.18 11.37 24.11
C PHE A 31 40.30 11.96 23.25
N SER A 32 41.18 11.10 22.76
CA SER A 32 42.14 11.48 21.72
C SER A 32 41.40 11.85 20.43
N LEU A 33 42.01 12.72 19.62
CA LEU A 33 41.46 13.14 18.32
C LEU A 33 41.06 11.95 17.44
N GLN A 34 41.84 10.86 17.51
CA GLN A 34 41.60 9.61 16.80
C GLN A 34 40.33 8.88 17.28
N ASN A 35 40.05 8.89 18.58
CA ASN A 35 38.83 8.28 19.13
C ASN A 35 37.59 9.11 18.81
N VAL A 36 37.69 10.44 18.84
CA VAL A 36 36.60 11.33 18.40
C VAL A 36 36.27 11.10 16.93
N ALA A 37 37.29 11.00 16.06
CA ALA A 37 37.09 10.72 14.64
C ALA A 37 36.42 9.35 14.41
N ARG A 38 36.84 8.30 15.14
CA ARG A 38 36.24 6.96 15.05
C ARG A 38 34.79 6.94 15.54
N LEU A 39 34.51 7.58 16.68
CA LEU A 39 33.14 7.69 17.23
C LEU A 39 32.24 8.51 16.30
N GLY A 40 32.74 9.61 15.75
CA GLY A 40 32.03 10.41 14.75
C GLY A 40 31.69 9.58 13.51
N PHE A 41 32.67 8.82 12.99
CA PHE A 41 32.46 7.93 11.84
C PHE A 41 31.44 6.82 12.16
N LEU A 42 31.58 6.11 13.28
CA LEU A 42 30.65 5.07 13.72
C LEU A 42 29.23 5.62 13.91
N SER A 43 29.10 6.79 14.54
CA SER A 43 27.80 7.43 14.74
C SER A 43 27.16 7.88 13.42
N GLY A 44 27.96 8.40 12.47
CA GLY A 44 27.51 8.76 11.13
C GLY A 44 27.05 7.54 10.31
N PHE A 45 27.77 6.42 10.39
CA PHE A 45 27.32 5.16 9.78
C PHE A 45 26.04 4.65 10.42
N GLY A 46 25.93 4.73 11.75
CA GLY A 46 24.74 4.35 12.49
C GLY A 46 23.51 5.18 12.09
N THR A 47 23.64 6.51 12.02
CA THR A 47 22.53 7.39 11.61
C THR A 47 22.15 7.17 10.15
N CYS A 48 23.12 6.98 9.26
CA CYS A 48 22.85 6.67 7.85
C CYS A 48 22.14 5.33 7.69
N PHE A 49 22.55 4.29 8.42
CA PHE A 49 21.87 3.00 8.45
C PHE A 49 20.42 3.12 8.97
N LEU A 50 20.21 3.89 10.05
CA LEU A 50 18.87 4.16 10.57
C LEU A 50 17.99 4.88 9.54
N LEU A 51 18.50 5.94 8.91
CA LEU A 51 17.78 6.66 7.86
C LEU A 51 17.45 5.77 6.66
N TYR A 52 18.41 4.95 6.22
CA TYR A 52 18.21 3.99 5.13
C TYR A 52 17.14 2.96 5.47
N SER A 53 17.18 2.39 6.68
CA SER A 53 16.19 1.41 7.15
C SER A 53 14.78 2.02 7.24
N LEU A 54 14.67 3.26 7.72
CA LEU A 54 13.41 4.02 7.77
C LEU A 54 12.88 4.29 6.36
N LEU A 55 13.76 4.67 5.43
CA LEU A 55 13.40 4.98 4.05
C LEU A 55 12.91 3.72 3.32
N ILE A 56 13.62 2.59 3.44
CA ILE A 56 13.16 1.29 2.92
C ILE A 56 11.81 0.91 3.51
N THR A 57 11.64 1.05 4.82
CA THR A 57 10.38 0.70 5.49
C THR A 57 9.24 1.57 4.99
N CYS A 58 9.49 2.86 4.75
CA CYS A 58 8.52 3.78 4.17
C CYS A 58 8.16 3.41 2.72
N ILE A 59 9.15 3.08 1.88
CA ILE A 59 8.91 2.60 0.50
C ILE A 59 8.10 1.30 0.52
N ARG A 60 8.49 0.33 1.35
CA ARG A 60 7.79 -0.96 1.45
C ARG A 60 6.36 -0.81 1.96
N ARG A 61 6.11 0.15 2.86
CA ARG A 61 4.77 0.49 3.36
C ARG A 61 3.92 1.16 2.29
N SER A 62 4.51 1.97 1.43
CA SER A 62 3.79 2.75 0.42
C SER A 62 3.49 1.97 -0.88
N GLY A 63 4.24 0.93 -1.24
CA GLY A 63 4.03 0.21 -2.50
C GLY A 63 3.17 -1.04 -2.40
N ILE A 64 1.99 -1.09 -3.01
CA ILE A 64 1.29 -2.36 -3.29
C ILE A 64 1.97 -3.04 -4.48
N ASN A 65 2.43 -4.28 -4.33
CA ASN A 65 3.02 -5.03 -5.44
C ASN A 65 1.90 -5.57 -6.37
N PRO A 66 1.76 -5.06 -7.61
CA PRO A 66 0.68 -5.46 -8.51
C PRO A 66 0.76 -6.93 -8.91
N ASN A 67 1.97 -7.51 -9.01
CA ASN A 67 2.14 -8.90 -9.39
C ASN A 67 1.74 -9.87 -8.27
N ALA A 68 1.97 -9.49 -7.01
CA ALA A 68 1.49 -10.26 -5.87
C ALA A 68 -0.05 -10.28 -5.82
N VAL A 69 -0.68 -9.10 -6.01
CA VAL A 69 -2.14 -8.99 -6.07
C VAL A 69 -2.71 -9.78 -7.25
N TYR A 70 -2.05 -9.75 -8.40
CA TYR A 70 -2.43 -10.53 -9.59
C TYR A 70 -2.47 -12.02 -9.31
N ASN A 71 -1.36 -12.61 -8.85
CA ASN A 71 -1.29 -14.04 -8.59
C ASN A 71 -2.29 -14.46 -7.49
N GLN A 72 -2.42 -13.65 -6.43
CA GLN A 72 -3.35 -13.93 -5.34
C GLN A 72 -4.82 -13.82 -5.81
N SER A 73 -5.14 -12.85 -6.66
CA SER A 73 -6.50 -12.70 -7.22
C SER A 73 -6.89 -13.88 -8.12
N ILE A 74 -5.95 -14.44 -8.88
CA ILE A 74 -6.17 -15.67 -9.66
C ILE A 74 -6.42 -16.85 -8.72
N ALA A 75 -5.60 -17.01 -7.68
CA ALA A 75 -5.78 -18.09 -6.71
C ALA A 75 -7.16 -18.02 -6.02
N LEU A 76 -7.59 -16.82 -5.63
CA LEU A 76 -8.91 -16.60 -5.04
C LEU A 76 -10.05 -16.86 -6.05
N ALA A 77 -9.87 -16.44 -7.30
CA ALA A 77 -10.81 -16.71 -8.39
C ALA A 77 -11.04 -18.21 -8.61
N MET A 78 -9.94 -18.96 -8.65
CA MET A 78 -9.93 -20.39 -8.93
C MET A 78 -10.46 -21.26 -7.79
N HIS A 79 -10.59 -20.71 -6.59
CA HIS A 79 -11.21 -21.40 -5.45
C HIS A 79 -12.73 -21.54 -5.59
N ASN A 80 -13.38 -20.76 -6.46
CA ASN A 80 -14.81 -20.87 -6.69
C ASN A 80 -15.12 -21.94 -7.75
N GLU A 81 -15.91 -22.95 -7.37
CA GLU A 81 -16.29 -24.08 -8.23
C GLU A 81 -16.92 -23.64 -9.56
N LYS A 82 -17.75 -22.58 -9.55
CA LYS A 82 -18.38 -22.07 -10.79
C LYS A 82 -17.36 -21.51 -11.77
N VAL A 83 -16.39 -20.77 -11.24
CA VAL A 83 -15.31 -20.16 -12.03
C VAL A 83 -14.41 -21.25 -12.59
N GLN A 84 -14.08 -22.26 -11.78
CA GLN A 84 -13.26 -23.41 -12.19
C GLN A 84 -13.95 -24.27 -13.25
N GLN A 85 -15.27 -24.50 -13.13
CA GLN A 85 -16.05 -25.21 -14.14
C GLN A 85 -16.12 -24.46 -15.47
N PHE A 86 -16.18 -23.12 -15.44
CA PHE A 86 -16.28 -22.30 -16.65
C PHE A 86 -14.94 -22.10 -17.36
N LEU A 87 -13.86 -21.82 -16.61
CA LEU A 87 -12.52 -21.49 -17.14
C LEU A 87 -11.56 -22.69 -17.21
N GLY A 88 -11.92 -23.83 -16.61
CA GLY A 88 -11.10 -25.02 -16.50
C GLY A 88 -10.10 -24.94 -15.34
N SER A 89 -9.43 -26.06 -15.03
CA SER A 89 -8.50 -26.15 -13.88
C SER A 89 -7.26 -25.26 -14.01
N HIS A 90 -6.85 -24.93 -15.23
CA HIS A 90 -5.65 -24.15 -15.53
C HIS A 90 -5.96 -23.08 -16.60
N PRO A 91 -6.58 -21.95 -16.22
CA PRO A 91 -6.81 -20.86 -17.16
C PRO A 91 -5.50 -20.26 -17.65
N ARG A 92 -5.48 -19.84 -18.91
CA ARG A 92 -4.39 -19.01 -19.45
C ARG A 92 -4.66 -17.55 -19.17
N THR A 93 -3.60 -16.79 -18.94
CA THR A 93 -3.68 -15.34 -18.82
C THR A 93 -3.95 -14.74 -20.20
N GLY A 94 -4.99 -13.92 -20.33
CA GLY A 94 -5.29 -13.21 -21.57
C GLY A 94 -4.33 -12.05 -21.82
N ASP A 95 -4.47 -11.44 -23.00
CA ASP A 95 -3.58 -10.37 -23.48
C ASP A 95 -3.77 -9.03 -22.75
N PHE A 96 -4.87 -8.89 -21.99
CA PHE A 96 -5.23 -7.67 -21.29
C PHE A 96 -4.94 -7.77 -19.79
N LYS A 97 -4.05 -6.90 -19.32
CA LYS A 97 -3.79 -6.62 -17.90
C LYS A 97 -3.60 -5.13 -17.72
N ALA A 98 -4.49 -4.50 -16.98
CA ALA A 98 -4.39 -3.09 -16.61
C ALA A 98 -4.46 -2.95 -15.09
N TYR A 99 -3.72 -2.00 -14.53
CA TYR A 99 -3.79 -1.67 -13.12
C TYR A 99 -3.59 -0.18 -12.91
N CYS A 100 -4.23 0.35 -11.87
CA CYS A 100 -4.11 1.73 -11.44
C CYS A 100 -3.74 1.76 -9.96
N SER A 101 -2.60 2.38 -9.65
CA SER A 101 -2.03 2.47 -8.29
C SER A 101 -2.63 3.58 -7.42
N THR A 102 -3.45 4.46 -8.02
CA THR A 102 -4.11 5.59 -7.33
C THR A 102 -5.58 5.32 -7.01
N GLY A 103 -6.09 4.12 -7.30
CA GLY A 103 -7.46 3.72 -7.01
C GLY A 103 -8.47 4.34 -7.98
N GLY A 104 -8.77 3.62 -9.06
CA GLY A 104 -9.75 4.04 -10.07
C GLY A 104 -9.27 3.78 -11.49
N PHE A 105 -10.04 3.04 -12.30
CA PHE A 105 -10.05 3.21 -13.76
C PHE A 105 -10.90 4.41 -14.18
N LYS A 106 -10.93 5.47 -13.35
CA LYS A 106 -11.61 6.70 -13.72
C LYS A 106 -10.77 7.35 -14.81
N LEU A 107 -11.30 7.37 -16.04
CA LEU A 107 -10.93 8.40 -17.00
C LEU A 107 -10.93 9.73 -16.23
N PRO A 108 -9.82 10.49 -16.20
CA PRO A 108 -9.87 11.83 -15.67
C PRO A 108 -10.86 12.57 -16.57
N LEU A 109 -12.11 12.65 -16.13
CA LEU A 109 -13.11 13.52 -16.74
C LEU A 109 -12.48 14.90 -16.64
N VAL A 110 -11.90 15.36 -17.75
CA VAL A 110 -11.20 16.64 -17.92
C VAL A 110 -12.06 17.82 -17.44
N ARG A 111 -13.36 17.59 -17.24
CA ARG A 111 -14.32 18.54 -16.67
C ARG A 111 -14.29 18.75 -15.15
N ARG A 112 -13.60 17.93 -14.34
CA ARG A 112 -13.58 18.08 -12.86
C ARG A 112 -12.28 18.63 -12.25
N ILE A 113 -11.40 19.20 -13.06
CA ILE A 113 -10.22 19.96 -12.56
C ILE A 113 -10.65 21.28 -11.88
N ARG A 114 -11.95 21.65 -11.93
CA ARG A 114 -12.46 22.91 -11.36
C ARG A 114 -12.89 22.85 -9.89
N SER A 115 -12.91 21.69 -9.23
CA SER A 115 -13.20 21.61 -7.79
C SER A 115 -11.95 21.19 -7.03
N GLY A 116 -11.17 22.20 -6.62
CA GLY A 116 -9.93 22.06 -5.87
C GLY A 116 -10.13 21.52 -4.45
N SER A 117 -10.23 20.20 -4.32
CA SER A 117 -9.99 19.54 -3.04
C SER A 117 -9.15 18.28 -3.24
N TYR A 118 -7.89 18.46 -3.64
CA TYR A 118 -6.91 17.47 -3.24
C TYR A 118 -6.81 17.56 -1.72
N GLU A 119 -7.33 16.57 -1.02
CA GLU A 119 -7.12 16.49 0.42
C GLU A 119 -5.61 16.52 0.65
N LEU A 120 -5.13 17.38 1.53
CA LEU A 120 -3.71 17.43 1.91
C LEU A 120 -3.21 16.04 2.34
N ALA A 121 -4.11 15.18 2.83
CA ALA A 121 -3.86 13.77 3.12
C ALA A 121 -3.52 12.91 1.87
N ASP A 122 -4.07 13.21 0.69
CA ASP A 122 -3.70 12.55 -0.57
C ASP A 122 -2.32 13.01 -1.05
N LEU A 123 -1.98 14.29 -0.88
CA LEU A 123 -0.64 14.83 -1.20
C LEU A 123 0.43 14.35 -0.21
N LEU A 124 0.08 14.23 1.07
CA LEU A 124 0.96 13.71 2.13
C LEU A 124 1.05 12.17 2.14
N GLY A 125 0.32 11.48 1.27
CA GLY A 125 0.31 10.01 1.19
C GLY A 125 -0.24 9.32 2.44
N LEU A 126 -1.03 10.04 3.23
CA LEU A 126 -1.65 9.56 4.48
C LEU A 126 -2.95 8.78 4.22
N LYS A 127 -3.50 8.86 3.02
CA LYS A 127 -4.68 8.08 2.61
C LYS A 127 -4.28 6.62 2.31
N PRO A 128 -5.08 5.62 2.71
CA PRO A 128 -4.80 4.22 2.39
C PRO A 128 -4.75 4.06 0.87
N ARG A 129 -3.60 3.61 0.35
CA ARG A 129 -3.44 3.40 -1.09
C ARG A 129 -4.33 2.28 -1.56
N ARG A 130 -4.98 2.53 -2.70
CA ARG A 130 -5.90 1.62 -3.37
C ARG A 130 -5.29 1.22 -4.69
N LEU A 131 -5.28 -0.07 -4.97
CA LEU A 131 -4.94 -0.63 -6.26
C LEU A 131 -6.20 -1.21 -6.88
N GLN A 132 -6.57 -0.74 -8.06
CA GLN A 132 -7.58 -1.38 -8.88
C GLN A 132 -6.89 -2.07 -10.05
N MET A 133 -7.24 -3.30 -10.31
CA MET A 133 -6.65 -4.08 -11.39
C MET A 133 -7.72 -4.88 -12.11
N LEU A 134 -7.59 -4.91 -13.43
CA LEU A 134 -8.52 -5.54 -14.34
C LEU A 134 -7.71 -6.38 -15.33
N PHE A 135 -8.07 -7.65 -15.46
CA PHE A 135 -7.35 -8.57 -16.32
C PHE A 135 -8.27 -9.66 -16.86
N VAL A 136 -7.86 -10.30 -17.95
CA VAL A 136 -8.63 -11.36 -18.60
C VAL A 136 -7.99 -12.72 -18.31
N LEU A 137 -8.82 -13.70 -17.99
CA LEU A 137 -8.50 -15.13 -17.95
C LEU A 137 -9.19 -15.80 -19.13
N LYS A 138 -8.50 -16.70 -19.84
CA LYS A 138 -9.03 -17.42 -20.99
C LYS A 138 -8.97 -18.93 -20.74
N HIS A 139 -10.01 -19.65 -21.15
CA HIS A 139 -9.96 -21.10 -21.21
C HIS A 139 -8.96 -21.51 -22.31
N PRO A 140 -8.06 -22.49 -22.06
CA PRO A 140 -7.01 -22.87 -23.01
C PRO A 140 -7.48 -23.45 -24.35
N SER A 141 -8.77 -23.75 -24.50
CA SER A 141 -9.32 -24.51 -25.64
C SER A 141 -10.65 -23.96 -26.15
N ASN A 142 -11.56 -23.55 -25.24
CA ASN A 142 -12.93 -23.20 -25.58
C ASN A 142 -13.15 -21.70 -25.86
N GLY A 143 -12.10 -20.87 -25.84
CA GLY A 143 -12.21 -19.43 -26.08
C GLY A 143 -13.03 -18.64 -25.04
N ARG A 144 -13.59 -19.30 -24.02
CA ARG A 144 -14.29 -18.67 -22.89
C ARG A 144 -13.36 -17.71 -22.16
N GLU A 145 -13.90 -16.54 -21.83
CA GLU A 145 -13.14 -15.48 -21.17
C GLU A 145 -13.80 -15.09 -19.85
N GLY A 146 -12.97 -14.88 -18.83
CA GLY A 146 -13.36 -14.32 -17.53
C GLY A 146 -12.65 -13.00 -17.33
N LEU A 147 -13.41 -11.90 -17.25
CA LEU A 147 -12.88 -10.60 -16.88
C LEU A 147 -12.83 -10.50 -15.36
N VAL A 148 -11.63 -10.46 -14.79
CA VAL A 148 -11.45 -10.29 -13.34
C VAL A 148 -11.24 -8.81 -13.04
N SER A 149 -12.07 -8.27 -12.16
CA SER A 149 -11.96 -6.93 -11.61
C SER A 149 -11.69 -7.04 -10.11
N CYS A 150 -10.60 -6.44 -9.65
CA CYS A 150 -10.26 -6.43 -8.24
C CYS A 150 -9.89 -5.02 -7.76
N ALA A 151 -10.33 -4.71 -6.55
CA ALA A 151 -9.92 -3.56 -5.79
C ALA A 151 -9.30 -4.02 -4.48
N VAL A 152 -8.08 -3.56 -4.25
CA VAL A 152 -7.30 -3.88 -3.06
C VAL A 152 -6.93 -2.58 -2.37
N GLN A 153 -7.13 -2.53 -1.06
CA GLN A 153 -6.71 -1.43 -0.23
C GLN A 153 -5.64 -1.93 0.72
N ARG A 154 -4.59 -1.12 0.92
CA ARG A 154 -3.60 -1.41 1.95
C ARG A 154 -4.02 -0.78 3.27
N GLU A 155 -4.26 -1.62 4.27
CA GLU A 155 -4.61 -1.19 5.61
C GLU A 155 -3.39 -1.31 6.54
N GLY A 156 -3.20 -0.29 7.39
CA GLY A 156 -2.15 -0.32 8.41
C GLY A 156 -2.64 -1.09 9.62
N THR A 157 -2.12 -2.29 9.82
CA THR A 157 -2.45 -3.16 10.97
C THR A 157 -1.50 -2.95 12.16
N GLY A 158 -0.81 -1.81 12.23
CA GLY A 158 0.05 -1.42 13.34
C GLY A 158 1.08 -0.34 12.96
N LEU A 159 2.04 -0.07 13.86
CA LEU A 159 3.12 0.90 13.63
C LEU A 159 4.05 0.47 12.48
N PHE A 160 4.26 -0.83 12.29
CA PHE A 160 5.16 -1.41 11.28
C PHE A 160 4.52 -2.47 10.37
N ALA A 161 3.27 -2.85 10.62
CA ALA A 161 2.55 -3.85 9.84
C ALA A 161 1.54 -3.18 8.91
N SER A 162 1.46 -3.70 7.70
CA SER A 162 0.45 -3.28 6.73
C SER A 162 0.07 -4.49 5.89
N THR A 163 -1.22 -4.72 5.72
CA THR A 163 -1.77 -5.87 5.00
C THR A 163 -2.59 -5.40 3.81
N ASN A 164 -2.55 -6.18 2.73
CA ASN A 164 -3.39 -5.94 1.56
C ASN A 164 -4.74 -6.58 1.83
N VAL A 165 -5.80 -5.77 1.85
CA VAL A 165 -7.18 -6.20 2.06
C VAL A 165 -7.94 -6.04 0.75
N TYR A 166 -8.61 -7.10 0.30
CA TYR A 166 -9.47 -7.04 -0.88
C TYR A 166 -10.79 -6.35 -0.50
N THR A 167 -11.06 -5.20 -1.11
CA THR A 167 -12.34 -4.48 -0.93
C THR A 167 -13.39 -5.02 -1.89
N SER A 168 -13.00 -5.34 -3.13
CA SER A 168 -13.87 -6.03 -4.09
C SER A 168 -13.09 -6.98 -4.99
N LEU A 169 -13.70 -8.12 -5.31
CA LEU A 169 -13.21 -9.09 -6.28
C LEU A 169 -14.43 -9.68 -7.01
N ALA A 170 -14.50 -9.42 -8.31
CA ALA A 170 -15.59 -9.92 -9.16
C ALA A 170 -15.05 -10.44 -10.48
N ILE A 171 -15.77 -11.40 -11.04
CA ILE A 171 -15.43 -12.06 -12.30
C ILE A 171 -16.66 -12.05 -13.19
N SER A 172 -16.53 -11.43 -14.36
CA SER A 172 -17.57 -11.49 -15.41
C SER A 172 -17.18 -12.56 -16.43
N LEU A 173 -17.96 -13.62 -16.49
CA LEU A 173 -17.81 -14.74 -17.41
C LEU A 173 -18.49 -14.40 -18.74
N SER A 174 -17.79 -14.62 -19.84
CA SER A 174 -18.21 -14.29 -21.19
C SER A 174 -17.86 -15.45 -22.11
N GLU A 175 -18.84 -15.93 -22.87
CA GLU A 175 -18.61 -16.95 -23.89
C GLU A 175 -18.51 -16.28 -25.28
N PRO A 176 -17.50 -16.61 -26.10
CA PRO A 176 -17.39 -16.05 -27.44
C PRO A 176 -18.54 -16.56 -28.32
N GLY A 177 -19.45 -15.67 -28.71
CA GLY A 177 -20.54 -15.98 -29.64
C GLY A 177 -21.93 -16.15 -29.02
N ALA A 178 -22.06 -16.14 -27.68
CA ALA A 178 -23.36 -16.11 -27.02
C ALA A 178 -23.88 -14.66 -26.90
N GLN A 179 -25.15 -14.41 -27.27
CA GLN A 179 -25.85 -13.14 -27.03
C GLN A 179 -26.36 -13.00 -25.59
N GLU A 180 -26.06 -13.96 -24.71
CA GLU A 180 -26.48 -13.94 -23.32
C GLU A 180 -25.71 -12.87 -22.52
N PRO A 181 -26.38 -12.20 -21.57
CA PRO A 181 -25.71 -11.23 -20.72
C PRO A 181 -24.62 -11.93 -19.90
N PRO A 182 -23.41 -11.35 -19.79
CA PRO A 182 -22.29 -11.96 -19.10
C PRO A 182 -22.62 -12.21 -17.62
N GLU A 183 -22.44 -13.44 -17.16
CA GLU A 183 -22.68 -13.80 -15.77
C GLU A 183 -21.56 -13.20 -14.89
N THR A 184 -21.93 -12.33 -13.96
CA THR A 184 -20.97 -11.71 -13.04
C THR A 184 -21.05 -12.35 -11.66
N ILE A 185 -19.98 -13.04 -11.28
CA ILE A 185 -19.81 -13.69 -9.99
C ILE A 185 -19.00 -12.77 -9.09
N ILE A 186 -19.57 -12.42 -7.94
CA ILE A 186 -18.89 -11.61 -6.91
C ILE A 186 -18.30 -12.58 -5.88
N LEU A 187 -16.98 -12.52 -5.72
CA LEU A 187 -16.24 -13.37 -4.78
C LEU A 187 -16.07 -12.69 -3.43
N ILE A 188 -15.76 -11.40 -3.43
CA ILE A 188 -15.51 -10.59 -2.23
C ILE A 188 -16.10 -9.20 -2.46
N GLY A 189 -16.82 -8.67 -1.47
CA GLY A 189 -17.34 -7.30 -1.46
C GLY A 189 -18.81 -7.17 -1.83
N LYS A 190 -19.24 -5.94 -2.12
CA LYS A 190 -20.62 -5.60 -2.49
C LYS A 190 -20.78 -5.46 -4.01
N PRO A 191 -21.98 -5.67 -4.57
CA PRO A 191 -22.23 -5.51 -6.00
C PRO A 191 -21.98 -4.09 -6.52
N GLU A 192 -22.12 -3.08 -5.66
CA GLU A 192 -21.90 -1.66 -5.98
C GLU A 192 -20.42 -1.33 -6.26
N ASP A 193 -19.49 -2.13 -5.76
CA ASP A 193 -18.04 -1.90 -5.87
C ASP A 193 -17.42 -2.57 -7.12
N VAL A 194 -18.26 -3.19 -7.95
CA VAL A 194 -17.84 -3.90 -9.16
C VAL A 194 -17.85 -2.95 -10.35
N ILE A 195 -16.68 -2.79 -10.97
CA ILE A 195 -16.55 -2.02 -12.22
C ILE A 195 -17.25 -2.82 -13.33
N SER A 196 -18.43 -2.35 -13.75
CA SER A 196 -19.18 -2.96 -14.85
C SER A 196 -18.48 -2.72 -16.19
N ARG A 197 -18.54 -3.72 -17.10
CA ARG A 197 -18.04 -3.61 -18.49
C ARG A 197 -18.61 -2.40 -19.24
N SER A 198 -19.74 -1.84 -18.82
CA SER A 198 -20.33 -0.61 -19.37
C SER A 198 -19.45 0.63 -19.23
N PHE A 199 -18.39 0.59 -18.42
CA PHE A 199 -17.39 1.66 -18.31
C PHE A 199 -16.18 1.49 -19.24
N LEU A 200 -16.08 0.37 -19.98
CA LEU A 200 -14.96 0.06 -20.88
C LEU A 200 -15.27 0.35 -22.37
N PHE A 201 -16.47 0.84 -22.68
CA PHE A 201 -16.90 1.24 -24.03
C PHE A 201 -17.55 2.62 -24.02
#